data_AF-A0A975I6K8-F1
#
_entry.id   AF-A0A975I6K8-F1
#
_cell.length_a   1.000
_cell.length_b   1.000
_cell.length_c   1.000
_cell.angle_alpha   90.00
_cell.angle_beta   90.00
_cell.angle_gamma   90.00
#
_symmetry.space_group_name_H-M   'P 1'
#
loop_
_entity.id
_entity.type
_entity.pdbx_description
1 polymer ?
#
loop_
_entity_poly.entity_id
_entity_poly.type
_entity_poly.pdbx_seq_one_letter_code
_entity_poly.pdbx_strand_id
1 'polypeptide(L)'
;MPASAAPTVEEIIAQLEAQGYTDVSVSRTWLGRIRIEAESGTHEREIVFNQRTGEILRDFWEELEDDDEVEESEEAGEEGSDDGDDSEDEDEGDDD
;
A
#
# COMPACT_ATOMS: atom_id res chain seq x y z
N MET A 1 0.56 42.86 14.83
CA MET A 1 0.86 41.45 14.49
C MET A 1 -0.24 41.00 13.54
N PRO A 2 0.04 40.62 12.29
CA PRO A 2 -0.98 40.02 11.44
C PRO A 2 -1.43 38.70 12.10
N ALA A 3 -2.73 38.54 12.32
CA ALA A 3 -3.28 37.24 12.67
C ALA A 3 -3.19 36.39 11.41
N SER A 4 -2.31 35.39 11.38
CA SER A 4 -2.37 34.37 10.34
C SER A 4 -3.69 33.64 10.53
N ALA A 5 -4.63 33.84 9.60
CA ALA A 5 -5.86 33.07 9.62
C ALA A 5 -5.49 31.59 9.46
N ALA A 6 -6.19 30.73 10.19
CA ALA A 6 -6.12 29.30 9.96
C ALA A 6 -6.48 29.02 8.48
N PRO A 7 -5.73 28.15 7.78
CA PRO A 7 -6.08 27.79 6.42
C PRO A 7 -7.45 27.11 6.39
N THR A 8 -8.30 27.56 5.47
CA THR A 8 -9.59 26.92 5.19
C THR A 8 -9.41 25.68 4.32
N VAL A 9 -10.44 24.83 4.25
CA VAL A 9 -10.46 23.66 3.34
C VAL A 9 -10.20 24.11 1.91
N GLU A 10 -10.86 25.17 1.46
CA GLU A 10 -10.76 25.70 0.09
C GLU A 10 -9.36 26.23 -0.23
N GLU A 11 -8.68 26.88 0.72
CA GLU A 11 -7.29 27.32 0.53
C GLU A 11 -6.33 26.13 0.37
N ILE A 12 -6.54 25.06 1.14
CA ILE A 12 -5.71 23.85 1.03
C ILE A 12 -5.96 23.17 -0.33
N ILE A 13 -7.22 23.06 -0.76
CA ILE A 13 -7.55 22.50 -2.08
C ILE A 13 -6.91 23.33 -3.19
N ALA A 14 -7.07 24.65 -3.18
CA ALA A 14 -6.49 25.52 -4.20
C ALA A 14 -4.95 25.41 -4.24
N GLN A 15 -4.31 25.22 -3.08
CA GLN A 15 -2.88 24.97 -3.00
C GLN A 15 -2.50 23.62 -3.61
N LEU A 16 -3.29 22.56 -3.37
CA LEU A 16 -3.06 21.23 -3.94
C LEU A 16 -3.25 21.24 -5.46
N GLU A 17 -4.29 21.89 -5.96
CA GLU A 17 -4.52 22.08 -7.40
C GLU A 17 -3.36 22.84 -8.05
N ALA A 18 -2.85 23.90 -7.40
CA ALA A 18 -1.67 24.63 -7.88
C ALA A 18 -0.38 23.80 -7.87
N GLN A 19 -0.31 22.75 -7.05
CA GLN A 19 0.79 21.79 -7.01
C GLN A 19 0.65 20.67 -8.05
N GLY A 20 -0.48 20.58 -8.76
CA GLY A 20 -0.72 19.58 -9.81
C GLY A 20 -1.47 18.33 -9.35
N TYR A 21 -2.04 18.32 -8.14
CA TYR A 21 -2.99 17.29 -7.72
C TYR A 21 -4.33 17.50 -8.44
N THR A 22 -4.95 16.41 -8.89
CA THR A 22 -6.15 16.47 -9.74
C THR A 22 -7.35 15.72 -9.17
N ASP A 23 -7.14 14.64 -8.43
CA ASP A 23 -8.22 13.99 -7.69
C ASP A 23 -8.14 14.47 -6.24
N VAL A 24 -9.13 15.24 -5.79
CA VAL A 24 -9.14 15.79 -4.43
C VAL A 24 -10.44 15.41 -3.74
N SER A 25 -10.31 14.65 -2.66
CA SER A 25 -11.42 14.13 -1.86
C SER A 25 -11.37 14.69 -0.45
N VAL A 26 -12.51 15.19 0.03
CA VAL A 26 -12.63 15.75 1.38
C VAL A 26 -13.56 14.88 2.22
N SER A 27 -13.02 14.33 3.30
CA SER A 27 -13.71 13.45 4.23
C SER A 27 -13.67 13.97 5.65
N ARG A 28 -14.69 13.63 6.44
CA ARG A 28 -14.72 13.86 7.88
C ARG A 28 -14.40 12.59 8.64
N THR A 29 -13.40 12.65 9.50
CA THR A 29 -13.08 11.56 10.42
C THR A 29 -14.06 11.54 11.60
N TRP A 30 -14.17 10.41 12.30
CA TRP A 30 -15.06 10.27 13.46
C TRP A 30 -14.75 11.22 14.61
N LEU A 31 -13.51 11.70 14.73
CA LEU A 31 -13.13 12.71 15.74
C LEU A 31 -13.45 14.15 15.29
N GLY A 32 -14.18 14.33 14.18
CA GLY A 32 -14.57 15.64 13.67
C GLY A 32 -13.44 16.41 13.00
N ARG A 33 -12.32 15.75 12.66
CA ARG A 33 -11.24 16.33 11.85
C ARG A 33 -11.56 16.21 10.37
N ILE A 34 -11.07 17.15 9.58
CA ILE A 34 -11.13 17.07 8.12
C ILE A 34 -9.89 16.32 7.64
N ARG A 35 -10.10 15.36 6.74
CA ARG A 35 -9.07 14.67 5.97
C ARG A 35 -9.26 15.07 4.52
N ILE A 36 -8.21 15.57 3.89
CA ILE A 36 -8.14 15.90 2.48
C ILE A 36 -7.16 14.89 1.88
N GLU A 37 -7.64 14.10 0.95
CA GLU A 37 -6.85 13.16 0.15
C GLU A 37 -6.71 13.76 -1.24
N ALA A 38 -5.51 13.78 -1.77
CA ALA A 38 -5.20 14.37 -3.05
C ALA A 38 -4.26 13.47 -3.83
N GLU A 39 -4.63 13.14 -5.07
CA GLU A 39 -3.85 12.28 -5.95
C GLU A 39 -3.41 13.06 -7.19
N SER A 40 -2.16 12.82 -7.55
CA SER A 40 -1.53 13.27 -8.80
C SER A 40 -1.12 12.03 -9.60
N GLY A 41 -0.57 12.21 -10.80
CA GLY A 41 -0.14 11.07 -11.61
C GLY A 41 1.03 10.26 -11.04
N THR A 42 1.72 10.76 -10.01
CA THR A 42 2.91 10.11 -9.43
C THR A 42 2.94 10.07 -7.91
N HIS A 43 2.04 10.78 -7.24
CA HIS A 43 2.03 10.91 -5.79
C HIS A 43 0.60 11.00 -5.27
N GLU A 44 0.37 10.41 -4.11
CA GLU A 44 -0.80 10.66 -3.28
C GLU A 44 -0.40 11.46 -2.03
N ARG A 45 -1.32 12.29 -1.53
CA ARG A 45 -1.10 13.13 -0.35
C ARG A 45 -2.34 13.18 0.53
N GLU A 46 -2.12 12.98 1.82
CA GLU A 46 -3.11 13.07 2.88
C GLU A 46 -2.81 14.25 3.81
N ILE A 47 -3.77 15.15 3.97
CA ILE A 47 -3.74 16.25 4.93
C ILE A 47 -4.89 16.07 5.92
N VAL A 48 -4.58 15.95 7.22
CA VAL A 48 -5.59 15.94 8.29
C VAL A 48 -5.45 17.20 9.11
N PHE A 49 -6.54 17.95 9.28
CA PHE A 49 -6.52 19.17 10.09
C PHE A 49 -7.78 19.34 10.95
N ASN A 50 -7.62 20.09 12.04
CA ASN A 50 -8.72 20.45 12.91
C ASN A 50 -9.41 21.72 12.41
N GLN A 51 -10.60 21.62 11.84
CA GLN A 51 -11.33 22.77 11.29
C GLN A 51 -11.65 23.87 12.31
N ARG A 52 -11.65 23.57 13.62
CA ARG A 52 -12.02 24.55 14.66
C ARG A 52 -10.83 25.42 15.07
N THR A 53 -9.62 24.85 15.03
CA THR A 53 -8.39 25.54 15.44
C THR A 53 -7.49 25.91 14.26
N GLY A 54 -7.63 25.24 13.12
CA GLY A 54 -6.75 25.39 11.96
C GLY A 54 -5.47 24.56 12.02
N GLU A 55 -5.29 23.75 13.06
CA GLU A 55 -4.06 22.98 13.24
C GLU A 55 -4.00 21.81 12.26
N ILE A 56 -2.90 21.71 11.51
CA ILE A 56 -2.57 20.54 10.69
C ILE A 56 -2.02 19.48 11.62
N LEU A 57 -2.68 18.33 11.65
CA LEU A 57 -2.36 17.19 12.50
C LEU A 57 -1.58 16.13 11.74
N ARG A 58 -1.74 16.06 10.43
CA ARG A 58 -0.98 15.19 9.53
C ARG A 58 -0.86 15.86 8.16
N ASP A 59 0.33 15.75 7.60
CA ASP A 59 0.63 16.05 6.20
C ASP A 59 1.60 14.95 5.75
N PHE A 60 1.10 14.04 4.93
CA PHE A 60 1.80 12.83 4.52
C PHE A 60 1.61 12.66 3.03
N TRP A 61 2.67 12.26 2.32
CA TRP A 61 2.62 11.98 0.90
C TRP A 61 3.50 10.76 0.60
N GLU A 62 3.12 10.00 -0.40
CA GLU A 62 3.86 8.86 -0.92
C GLU A 62 3.86 8.89 -2.45
N GLU A 63 4.89 8.30 -3.05
CA GLU A 63 4.95 8.08 -4.48
C GLU A 63 4.01 6.91 -4.82
N LEU A 64 3.21 7.07 -5.88
CA LEU A 64 2.43 5.96 -6.40
C LEU A 64 3.45 4.97 -6.96
N GLU A 65 3.60 3.82 -6.29
CA GLU A 65 4.37 2.71 -6.84
C GLU A 65 3.66 2.28 -8.13
N ASP A 66 4.28 2.53 -9.29
CA ASP A 66 3.91 1.82 -10.51
C ASP A 66 3.99 0.32 -10.16
N ASP A 67 2.86 -0.39 -10.27
CA ASP A 67 2.76 -1.85 -10.07
C ASP A 67 3.54 -2.57 -11.18
N ASP A 68 4.85 -2.34 -11.25
CA ASP A 68 5.79 -3.00 -12.13
C ASP A 68 6.78 -3.73 -11.22
N GLU A 69 6.52 -5.03 -11.03
CA GLU A 69 7.51 -6.13 -10.90
C GLU A 69 7.15 -7.13 -9.79
N VAL A 70 6.22 -8.04 -10.11
CA VAL A 70 6.35 -9.43 -9.65
C VAL A 70 7.07 -10.22 -10.75
N GLU A 71 8.41 -10.17 -10.76
CA GLU A 71 9.20 -11.20 -11.45
C GLU A 71 8.96 -12.52 -10.70
N GLU A 72 8.00 -13.30 -11.20
CA GLU A 72 7.80 -14.69 -10.82
C GLU A 72 9.08 -15.45 -11.17
N SER A 73 9.98 -15.56 -10.21
CA SER A 73 11.18 -16.39 -10.28
C SER A 73 10.74 -17.84 -10.26
N GLU A 74 10.49 -18.39 -11.45
CA GLU A 74 10.31 -19.82 -11.68
C GLU A 74 11.65 -20.56 -11.49
N GLU A 75 12.02 -20.72 -10.22
CA GLU A 75 13.09 -21.61 -9.77
C GLU A 75 12.64 -23.06 -10.01
N ALA A 76 12.72 -23.52 -11.26
CA ALA A 76 12.44 -24.91 -11.64
C ALA A 76 13.42 -25.84 -10.90
N GLY A 77 12.92 -26.44 -9.83
CA GLY A 77 13.65 -27.32 -8.94
C GLY A 77 14.23 -28.54 -9.63
N GLU A 78 15.48 -28.81 -9.26
CA GLU A 78 16.32 -29.96 -9.57
C GLU A 78 15.56 -31.30 -9.41
N GLU A 79 15.42 -32.03 -10.52
CA GLU A 79 14.86 -33.38 -10.56
C GLU A 79 15.87 -34.41 -10.04
N GLY A 80 15.87 -34.60 -8.71
CA GLY A 80 16.55 -35.72 -8.07
C GLY A 80 15.90 -37.04 -8.50
N SER A 81 16.63 -37.84 -9.27
CA SER A 81 16.23 -39.22 -9.59
C SER A 81 16.45 -40.09 -8.34
N ASP A 82 15.35 -40.59 -7.78
CA ASP A 82 15.31 -41.47 -6.61
C ASP A 82 15.74 -42.90 -7.02
N ASP A 83 16.96 -43.29 -6.62
CA ASP A 83 17.45 -44.66 -6.67
C ASP A 83 16.83 -45.46 -5.52
N GLY A 84 15.83 -46.28 -5.84
CA GLY A 84 15.17 -47.22 -4.92
C GLY A 84 15.33 -48.66 -5.38
N ASP A 85 16.48 -49.24 -5.07
CA ASP A 85 16.75 -50.68 -5.03
C ASP A 85 16.18 -51.26 -3.73
N ASP A 86 15.20 -52.16 -3.80
CA ASP A 86 15.03 -53.19 -2.76
C ASP A 86 14.32 -54.43 -3.33
N SER A 87 14.91 -55.58 -3.04
CA SER A 87 14.65 -56.88 -3.64
C SER A 87 13.54 -57.62 -2.90
N GLU A 88 12.51 -58.07 -3.61
CA GLU A 88 11.50 -58.99 -3.06
C GLU A 88 12.05 -60.42 -3.04
N ASP A 89 12.41 -60.90 -1.84
CA ASP A 89 12.73 -62.30 -1.53
C ASP A 89 11.52 -62.88 -0.78
N GLU A 90 10.65 -63.62 -1.49
CA GLU A 90 9.51 -64.35 -0.92
C GLU A 90 9.53 -65.80 -1.41
N ASP A 91 9.80 -66.74 -0.50
CA ASP A 91 8.76 -67.58 0.11
C ASP A 91 9.30 -68.98 0.49
N GLU A 92 9.08 -69.31 1.76
CA GLU A 92 9.55 -70.49 2.47
C GLU A 92 8.60 -71.67 2.19
N GLY A 93 9.03 -72.63 1.38
CA GLY A 93 8.24 -73.84 1.11
C GLY A 93 8.35 -74.90 2.21
N ASP A 94 7.25 -75.15 2.93
CA ASP A 94 7.02 -76.34 3.77
C ASP A 94 5.57 -76.82 3.61
N ASP A 95 5.35 -77.97 2.93
CA ASP A 95 4.19 -78.87 3.14
C ASP A 95 4.41 -80.23 2.42
N ASP A 96 4.85 -81.26 3.16
CA ASP A 96 4.32 -82.65 3.33
C ASP A 96 5.41 -83.65 3.80
#